data_AF-A0A831P1D7-F1
#
_entry.id   AF-A0A831P1D7-F1
#
_cell.length_a   1.000
_cell.length_b   1.000
_cell.length_c   1.000
_cell.angle_alpha   90.00
_cell.angle_beta   90.00
_cell.angle_gamma   90.00
#
_symmetry.space_group_name_H-M   'P 1'
#
loop_
_entity.id
_entity.type
_entity.pdbx_description
1 polymer ?
#
loop_
_entity_poly.entity_id
_entity_poly.type
_entity_poly.pdbx_seq_one_letter_code
_entity_poly.pdbx_strand_id
1 'polypeptide(L)' 'MLLLGILGNMGIYEGAVEMMMKWHMVFSLSPLGIIGGMVEAAVISFVLLYALGAVYNKIL' A
#
# COMPACT_ATOMS: atom_id res chain seq x y z
N MET A 1 -5.61 -1.98 2.56
CA MET A 1 -5.59 -2.93 1.42
C MET A 1 -6.50 -4.13 1.64
N LEU A 2 -6.35 -4.92 2.71
CA LEU A 2 -7.21 -6.09 2.94
C LEU A 2 -8.72 -5.76 2.93
N LEU A 3 -9.14 -4.74 3.70
CA LEU A 3 -10.54 -4.31 3.75
C LEU A 3 -11.06 -3.85 2.37
N LEU A 4 -10.31 -3.01 1.67
CA LEU A 4 -10.68 -2.54 0.33
C LEU A 4 -10.61 -3.66 -0.72
N GLY A 5 -9.76 -4.66 -0.54
CA GLY A 5 -9.72 -5.85 -1.40
C GLY A 5 -10.94 -6.75 -1.21
N ILE A 6 -11.43 -6.89 0.03
CA ILE A 6 -12.67 -7.62 0.32
C ILE A 6 -13.89 -6.84 -0.20
N LEU A 7 -14.00 -5.56 0.15
CA LEU A 7 -15.12 -4.71 -0.26
C LEU A 7 -15.15 -4.50 -1.79
N GLY A 8 -13.99 -4.35 -2.41
CA GLY A 8 -13.86 -4.23 -3.87
C GLY A 8 -14.26 -5.50 -4.62
N ASN A 9 -13.97 -6.69 -4.09
CA ASN A 9 -14.47 -7.95 -4.64
C ASN A 9 -16.01 -8.09 -4.54
N MET A 10 -16.66 -7.26 -3.72
CA MET A 10 -18.12 -7.20 -3.60
C MET A 10 -18.73 -6.04 -4.42
N GLY A 11 -17.93 -5.31 -5.21
CA GLY A 11 -18.38 -4.13 -5.96
C GLY A 11 -18.67 -2.91 -5.09
N ILE A 12 -18.16 -2.87 -3.86
CA ILE A 12 -18.39 -1.78 -2.91
C ILE A 12 -17.12 -0.91 -2.83
N TYR A 13 -17.31 0.42 -2.80
CA TYR A 13 -16.21 1.40 -2.75
C TYR A 13 -15.24 1.32 -3.94
N GLU A 14 -15.77 1.06 -5.14
CA GLU A 14 -14.96 0.93 -6.36
C GLU A 14 -14.04 2.13 -6.62
N GLY A 15 -14.47 3.36 -6.33
CA GLY A 15 -13.60 4.54 -6.44
C GLY A 15 -12.39 4.50 -5.52
N ALA A 16 -12.53 3.98 -4.29
CA ALA A 16 -11.41 3.81 -3.37
C ALA A 16 -10.47 2.67 -3.80
N VAL A 17 -11.03 1.62 -4.42
CA VAL A 17 -10.27 0.51 -5.00
C VAL A 17 -9.47 0.99 -6.22
N GLU A 18 -10.08 1.79 -7.10
CA GLU A 18 -9.40 2.38 -8.25
C GLU A 18 -8.23 3.26 -7.81
N MET A 19 -8.45 4.08 -6.78
CA MET A 19 -7.37 4.86 -6.18
C MET A 19 -6.28 3.94 -5.60
N MET A 20 -6.62 2.87 -4.88
CA MET A 20 -5.62 1.92 -4.38
C MET A 20 -4.80 1.27 -5.51
N MET A 21 -5.44 0.87 -6.61
CA MET A 21 -4.73 0.28 -7.76
C MET A 21 -3.81 1.29 -8.47
N LYS A 22 -4.13 2.60 -8.42
CA LYS A 22 -3.23 3.64 -8.97
C LYS A 22 -2.04 3.93 -8.05
N TRP A 23 -2.22 3.82 -6.74
CA TRP A 23 -1.20 4.17 -5.75
C TRP A 23 -0.26 3.02 -5.41
N HIS A 24 -0.63 1.78 -5.70
CA HIS A 24 0.16 0.59 -5.42
C HIS A 24 0.33 -0.25 -6.67
N MET A 25 1.57 -0.38 -7.13
CA MET A 25 1.88 -1.03 -8.41
C MET A 25 1.55 -2.52 -8.39
N VAL A 26 1.63 -3.15 -7.20
CA VAL A 26 1.42 -4.60 -7.04
C VAL A 26 0.00 -4.93 -6.58
N PHE A 27 -0.78 -3.93 -6.17
CA PHE A 27 -2.13 -4.15 -5.66
C PHE A 27 -3.11 -4.53 -6.76
N SER A 28 -3.85 -5.63 -6.56
CA SER A 28 -5.03 -6.00 -7.34
C SER A 28 -6.05 -6.69 -6.45
N LEU A 29 -7.28 -6.89 -6.94
CA LEU A 29 -8.35 -7.58 -6.20
C LEU A 29 -8.11 -9.09 -6.02
N SER A 30 -7.07 -9.64 -6.63
CA SER A 30 -6.66 -11.03 -6.38
C SER A 30 -6.05 -11.18 -4.98
N PRO A 31 -6.20 -12.33 -4.31
CA PRO A 31 -5.58 -12.55 -2.99
C PRO A 31 -4.07 -12.31 -2.96
N LEU A 32 -3.35 -12.73 -4.02
CA LEU A 32 -1.92 -12.47 -4.17
C LEU A 32 -1.60 -10.98 -4.37
N GLY A 33 -2.44 -10.25 -5.12
CA GLY A 33 -2.29 -8.81 -5.30
C GLY A 33 -2.53 -8.02 -4.02
N ILE A 34 -3.51 -8.42 -3.20
CA ILE A 34 -3.76 -7.80 -1.90
C ILE A 34 -2.54 -7.97 -0.98
N ILE A 35 -2.01 -9.19 -0.89
CA ILE A 35 -0.81 -9.49 -0.09
C ILE A 35 0.41 -8.76 -0.65
N GLY A 36 0.58 -8.78 -1.97
CA GLY A 36 1.68 -8.09 -2.67
C GLY A 36 1.66 -6.59 -2.41
N GLY A 37 0.50 -5.94 -2.52
CA GLY A 37 0.35 -4.53 -2.16
C GLY A 37 0.68 -4.25 -0.69
N MET A 38 0.30 -5.15 0.23
CA MET A 38 0.61 -4.96 1.65
C MET A 38 2.11 -4.99 1.91
N VAL A 39 2.82 -5.92 1.26
CA VAL A 39 4.28 -6.01 1.32
C VAL A 39 4.92 -4.78 0.69
N GLU A 40 4.46 -4.35 -0.49
CA GLU A 40 4.92 -3.14 -1.16
C GLU A 40 4.82 -1.91 -0.23
N ALA A 41 3.64 -1.69 0.36
CA ALA A 41 3.42 -0.58 1.27
C ALA A 41 4.32 -0.66 2.52
N ALA A 42 4.52 -1.84 3.09
CA ALA A 42 5.38 -2.03 4.24
C ALA A 42 6.85 -1.72 3.92
N VAL A 43 7.35 -2.19 2.78
CA VAL A 43 8.74 -1.97 2.34
C VAL A 43 8.97 -0.50 2.03
N ILE A 44 8.09 0.14 1.25
CA ILE A 44 8.22 1.57 0.91
C ILE A 44 8.17 2.43 2.17
N SER A 45 7.21 2.16 3.07
CA SER A 45 7.09 2.91 4.31
C SER A 45 8.32 2.74 5.19
N PHE A 46 8.86 1.51 5.30
CA PHE A 46 10.08 1.26 6.04
C PHE A 46 11.26 2.04 5.47
N VAL A 47 11.48 1.99 4.14
CA VAL A 47 12.59 2.70 3.48
C VAL A 47 12.46 4.21 3.69
N LEU A 48 11.26 4.78 3.51
CA LEU A 48 11.02 6.21 3.70
C LEU A 48 11.24 6.65 5.14
N LEU A 49 10.69 5.93 6.12
CA LEU A 49 10.85 6.26 7.54
C LEU A 49 12.29 6.07 8.01
N TYR A 50 12.97 5.03 7.52
CA TYR A 50 14.39 4.84 7.81
C TYR A 50 15.23 5.97 7.24
N ALA A 51 15.02 6.35 5.98
CA ALA A 51 15.72 7.47 5.36
C ALA A 51 15.44 8.79 6.10
N LEU A 52 14.19 9.04 6.49
CA LEU A 52 13.80 10.21 7.29
C LEU A 52 14.49 10.21 8.65
N GLY A 53 14.52 9.08 9.36
CA GLY A 53 15.22 8.94 10.64
C GLY A 53 16.73 9.13 10.51
N ALA A 54 17.34 8.60 9.44
CA ALA A 54 18.75 8.77 9.16
C ALA A 54 19.11 10.23 8.84
N VAL A 55 18.27 10.94 8.08
CA VAL A 55 18.44 12.37 7.80
C VAL A 55 18.23 13.19 9.08
N TYR A 56 17.20 12.89 9.86
CA TYR A 56 16.91 13.55 11.13
C TYR A 56 18.10 13.45 12.10
N ASN A 57 18.66 12.25 12.28
CA ASN A 57 19.83 12.00 13.13
C ASN A 57 21.13 12.63 12.62
N LYS A 58 21.18 13.05 11.35
CA LYS A 58 22.35 13.75 10.78
C LYS A 58 22.25 15.26 10.89
N ILE A 59 21.04 15.79 11.02
CA ILE A 59 20.77 17.23 11.10
C ILE A 59 20.77 17.71 12.56
N LEU A 60 20.38 16.84 13.51
CA LEU A 60 20.42 17.07 14.95
C LEU A 60 21.72 16.56 15.57
#